data_AF-A0A1F8UP38-F1
#
_entry.id   AF-A0A1F8UP38-F1
#
_cell.length_a   1.000
_cell.length_b   1.000
_cell.length_c   1.000
_cell.angle_alpha   90.00
_cell.angle_beta   90.00
_cell.angle_gamma   90.00
#
_symmetry.space_group_name_H-M   'P 1'
#
loop_
_entity.id
_entity.type
_entity.pdbx_description
1 polymer ?
#
loop_
_entity_poly.entity_id
_entity_poly.type
_entity_poly.pdbx_seq_one_letter_code
_entity_poly.pdbx_strand_id
1 'polypeptide(L)' 'MLKKGTIRNFLISSIFFGFVVGIIFPYYSVLFTNYKDPSLELPFAISCCVAGISIGIMSYAIANFTIIKSVKRLILKRRL' A
#
# COMPACT_ATOMS: atom_id res chain seq x y z
N MET A 1 -25.42 1.00 7.07
CA MET A 1 -24.37 0.27 7.80
C MET A 1 -23.30 -0.16 6.81
N LEU A 2 -22.14 0.51 6.77
CA LEU A 2 -21.00 -0.02 6.03
C LEU A 2 -20.53 -1.26 6.78
N LYS A 3 -20.67 -2.43 6.14
CA LYS A 3 -20.25 -3.72 6.68
C LYS A 3 -18.76 -3.59 7.01
N LYS A 4 -18.38 -3.76 8.28
CA LYS A 4 -16.97 -3.77 8.75
C LYS A 4 -16.05 -4.62 7.84
N GLY A 5 -16.61 -5.64 7.19
CA GLY A 5 -15.92 -6.51 6.23
C GLY A 5 -15.33 -5.81 5.01
N THR A 6 -15.99 -4.80 4.40
CA THR A 6 -15.50 -4.20 3.15
C THR A 6 -14.24 -3.35 3.36
N ILE A 7 -14.16 -2.65 4.50
CA ILE A 7 -12.99 -1.83 4.86
C ILE A 7 -11.78 -2.72 5.16
N ARG A 8 -12.01 -3.84 5.86
CA ARG A 8 -10.97 -4.83 6.16
C ARG A 8 -10.50 -5.56 4.91
N ASN A 9 -11.38 -5.81 3.94
CA ASN A 9 -10.99 -6.39 2.65
C ASN A 9 -10.08 -5.43 1.85
N PHE A 10 -10.41 -4.13 1.84
CA PHE A 10 -9.56 -3.10 1.23
C PHE A 10 -8.17 -3.00 1.87
N LEU A 11 -8.09 -3.14 3.21
CA LEU A 11 -6.82 -3.20 3.94
C LEU A 11 -5.95 -4.36 3.44
N ILE A 12 -6.53 -5.57 3.41
CA ILE A 12 -5.82 -6.78 2.98
C ILE A 12 -5.38 -6.64 1.51
N SER A 13 -6.26 -6.15 0.63
CA SER A 13 -5.92 -5.91 -0.78
C SER A 13 -4.82 -4.85 -0.95
N SER A 14 -4.80 -3.80 -0.12
CA SER A 14 -3.80 -2.73 -0.24
C SER A 14 -2.41 -3.16 0.27
N ILE A 15 -2.35 -3.93 1.36
CA ILE A 15 -1.10 -4.55 1.82
C ILE A 15 -0.62 -5.59 0.80
N PHE A 16 -1.52 -6.42 0.29
CA PHE A 16 -1.19 -7.41 -0.75
C PHE A 16 -0.62 -6.71 -2.00
N PHE A 17 -1.22 -5.60 -2.42
CA PHE A 17 -0.73 -4.81 -3.54
C PHE A 17 0.67 -4.22 -3.27
N GLY A 18 0.87 -3.60 -2.10
CA GLY A 18 2.19 -3.08 -1.71
C GLY A 18 3.28 -4.17 -1.66
N PHE A 19 2.93 -5.35 -1.19
CA PHE A 19 3.83 -6.51 -1.17
C PHE A 19 4.17 -7.02 -2.59
N VAL A 20 3.17 -7.17 -3.44
CA VAL A 20 3.33 -7.59 -4.85
C VAL A 20 4.23 -6.59 -5.59
N VAL A 21 3.98 -5.30 -5.43
CA VAL A 21 4.82 -4.25 -6.05
C VAL A 21 6.24 -4.30 -5.49
N GLY A 22 6.42 -4.44 -4.18
CA GLY A 22 7.74 -4.55 -3.55
C GLY A 22 8.58 -5.72 -4.06
N ILE A 23 7.95 -6.84 -4.44
CA ILE A 23 8.61 -8.02 -5.03
C ILE A 23 8.87 -7.83 -6.53
N ILE A 24 7.93 -7.25 -7.28
CA ILE A 24 8.08 -7.08 -8.74
C ILE A 24 9.13 -6.00 -9.05
N PHE A 25 9.22 -4.96 -8.21
CA PHE A 25 10.10 -3.81 -8.42
C PHE A 25 11.59 -4.17 -8.58
N PRO A 26 12.22 -5.03 -7.74
CA PRO A 26 13.62 -5.41 -7.93
C PRO A 26 13.88 -6.16 -9.24
N TYR A 27 12.91 -6.94 -9.75
CA TYR A 27 13.04 -7.54 -11.09
C TYR A 27 13.02 -6.49 -12.20
N TYR A 28 12.18 -5.47 -12.04
CA TYR A 28 12.11 -4.36 -12.99
C TYR A 28 13.38 -3.49 -12.93
N SER A 29 13.94 -3.26 -11.74
CA SER A 29 15.11 -2.40 -11.58
C SER A 29 16.37 -2.94 -12.22
N VAL A 30 16.52 -4.28 -12.36
CA VAL A 30 17.65 -4.90 -13.08
C VAL A 30 17.69 -4.46 -14.55
N LEU A 31 16.55 -4.14 -15.17
CA LEU A 31 16.49 -3.64 -16.54
C LEU A 31 16.95 -2.18 -16.68
N PHE A 32 16.83 -1.38 -15.62
CA PHE A 32 17.07 0.07 -15.64
C PHE A 32 18.31 0.50 -14.84
N THR A 33 18.83 -0.37 -13.98
CA THR A 33 19.89 -0.05 -13.02
C THR A 33 21.08 -0.96 -13.28
N ASN A 34 22.19 -0.40 -13.75
CA ASN A 34 23.48 -1.08 -13.69
C ASN A 34 24.05 -0.89 -12.28
N TYR A 35 24.00 -1.94 -11.46
CA TYR A 35 24.57 -1.91 -10.13
C TYR A 35 26.09 -1.81 -10.21
N LYS A 36 26.66 -0.91 -9.39
CA LYS A 36 28.11 -0.68 -9.39
C LYS A 36 28.89 -1.86 -8.82
N ASP A 37 28.30 -2.55 -7.84
CA ASP A 37 28.74 -3.85 -7.36
C ASP A 37 27.52 -4.77 -7.20
N PRO A 38 27.62 -6.06 -7.58
CA PRO A 38 26.52 -7.03 -7.47
C PRO A 38 26.08 -7.26 -6.01
N SER A 39 26.94 -6.96 -5.04
CA SER A 39 26.62 -7.00 -3.61
C SER A 39 25.58 -5.95 -3.18
N LEU A 40 25.31 -4.91 -3.97
CA LEU A 40 24.27 -3.92 -3.67
C LEU A 40 22.87 -4.33 -4.14
N GLU A 41 22.74 -5.38 -4.95
CA GLU A 41 21.43 -5.86 -5.42
C GLU A 41 20.55 -6.35 -4.27
N LEU A 42 21.14 -7.12 -3.34
CA LEU A 42 20.46 -7.64 -2.16
C LEU A 42 19.90 -6.54 -1.23
N PRO A 43 20.69 -5.57 -0.75
CA PRO A 43 20.17 -4.49 0.08
C PRO A 43 19.16 -3.61 -0.67
N PHE A 44 19.34 -3.42 -1.98
CA PHE A 44 18.35 -2.70 -2.81
C PHE A 44 17.01 -3.45 -2.85
N ALA A 45 17.01 -4.76 -3.11
CA ALA A 45 15.80 -5.57 -3.13
C ALA A 45 15.09 -5.59 -1.77
N ILE A 46 15.85 -5.70 -0.67
CA ILE A 46 15.29 -5.62 0.69
C ILE A 46 14.64 -4.25 0.92
N SER A 47 15.30 -3.16 0.53
CA SER A 47 14.74 -1.81 0.66
C SER A 47 13.46 -1.62 -0.15
N CYS A 48 13.36 -2.23 -1.34
CA CYS A 48 12.16 -2.21 -2.17
C CYS A 48 11.00 -2.96 -1.54
N CYS A 49 11.25 -4.13 -0.93
CA CYS A 49 10.23 -4.85 -0.16
C CYS A 49 9.75 -4.03 1.04
N VAL A 50 10.66 -3.40 1.79
CA VAL A 50 10.31 -2.54 2.93
C VAL A 50 9.48 -1.34 2.47
N ALA A 51 9.86 -0.71 1.35
CA ALA A 51 9.11 0.39 0.75
C ALA A 51 7.71 -0.06 0.25
N GLY A 52 7.60 -1.22 -0.38
CA GLY A 52 6.31 -1.78 -0.81
C GLY A 52 5.36 -2.03 0.36
N ILE A 53 5.86 -2.60 1.46
CA ILE A 53 5.09 -2.83 2.68
C ILE A 53 4.69 -1.50 3.32
N SER A 54 5.59 -0.52 3.40
CA SER A 54 5.28 0.78 4.00
C SER A 54 4.19 1.53 3.21
N ILE A 55 4.23 1.48 1.87
CA ILE A 55 3.19 2.03 1.00
C ILE A 55 1.84 1.34 1.23
N GLY A 56 1.83 0.01 1.35
CA GLY A 56 0.61 -0.76 1.67
C GLY A 56 -0.03 -0.33 2.99
N ILE A 57 0.80 -0.13 4.03
CA ILE A 57 0.35 0.39 5.34
C ILE A 57 -0.18 1.83 5.22
N MET A 58 0.53 2.70 4.50
CA MET A 58 0.12 4.10 4.30
C MET A 58 -1.21 4.19 3.56
N SER A 59 -1.40 3.36 2.53
CA SER A 59 -2.63 3.28 1.77
C SER A 59 -3.81 2.83 2.63
N TYR A 60 -3.59 1.90 3.56
CA TYR A 60 -4.60 1.58 4.57
C TYR A 60 -4.93 2.77 5.48
N ALA A 61 -3.92 3.49 5.98
CA ALA A 61 -4.14 4.65 6.83
C ALA A 61 -4.99 5.72 6.10
N ILE A 62 -4.68 5.99 4.83
CA ILE A 62 -5.45 6.92 3.98
C ILE A 62 -6.87 6.42 3.76
N ALA A 63 -7.06 5.13 3.48
CA ALA A 63 -8.38 4.53 3.29
C ALA A 63 -9.23 4.64 4.57
N ASN A 64 -8.66 4.33 5.74
CA ASN A 64 -9.35 4.45 7.01
C ASN A 64 -9.76 5.91 7.27
N PHE A 65 -8.86 6.87 7.01
CA PHE A 65 -9.14 8.29 7.18
C PHE A 65 -10.22 8.81 6.20
N THR A 66 -10.16 8.38 4.94
CA THR A 66 -11.09 8.76 3.88
C THR A 66 -12.48 8.19 4.14
N ILE A 67 -12.57 6.91 4.51
CA ILE A 67 -13.86 6.26 4.80
C ILE A 67 -14.51 6.88 6.03
N ILE A 68 -13.76 7.13 7.11
CA ILE A 68 -14.29 7.83 8.30
C ILE A 68 -14.82 9.22 7.92
N LYS A 69 -14.07 10.00 7.15
CA LYS A 69 -14.53 11.33 6.67
C LYS A 69 -15.80 11.24 5.82
N SER A 70 -15.84 10.31 4.86
CA SER A 70 -16.98 10.14 3.94
C SER A 70 -18.23 9.67 4.67
N VAL A 71 -18.10 8.75 5.63
CA VAL A 71 -19.23 8.29 6.47
C VAL A 71 -19.75 9.42 7.35
N LYS A 72 -18.86 10.18 7.98
CA LYS A 72 -19.24 11.33 8.81
C LYS A 72 -19.98 12.40 8.00
N ARG A 73 -19.55 12.66 6.75
CA ARG A 73 -20.27 13.53 5.80
C ARG A 73 -21.65 13.00 5.43
N LEU A 74 -21.77 11.71 5.11
CA LEU A 74 -23.04 11.11 4.70
C LEU A 74 -24.07 11.09 5.82
N ILE A 75 -23.64 10.83 7.06
CA ILE A 75 -24.52 10.88 8.24
C ILE A 75 -24.98 12.32 8.52
N LEU A 76 -24.10 13.30 8.37
CA LEU A 76 -24.44 14.72 8.56
C LEU A 76 -25.44 15.21 7.49
N LYS A 77 -25.26 14.83 6.23
CA LYS A 77 -26.16 15.22 5.12
C LYS A 77 -27.57 14.60 5.25
N ARG A 78 -27.73 13.48 5.96
CA ARG A 78 -29.03 12.81 6.14
C ARG A 78 -29.86 13.37 7.30
N ARG A 79 -29.32 14.32 8.07
CA ARG A 79 -29.99 15.01 9.18
C ARG A 79 -30.50 16.42 8.83
N LEU A 80 -30.19 16.92 7.63
CA LEU A 80 -30.75 18.14 7.04
C LEU A 80 -31.77 17.73 5.98
#